data_AF-A0A2C9EPM2-F1
#
_entry.id   AF-A0A2C9EPM2-F1
#
_cell.length_a   1.000
_cell.length_b   1.000
_cell.length_c   1.000
_cell.angle_alpha   90.00
_cell.angle_beta   90.00
_cell.angle_gamma   90.00
#
_symmetry.space_group_name_H-M   'P 1'
#
loop_
_entity.id
_entity.type
_entity.pdbx_description
1 polymer ?
#
loop_
_entity_poly.entity_id
_entity_poly.type
_entity_poly.pdbx_seq_one_letter_code
_entity_poly.pdbx_strand_id
1 'polypeptide(L)'
;MSIRLIDVGEEANDETGDTLRDGGVIINENFAELDTRTEAAQAKADQGMADAAVAKAKADKGVADAAKAQDAAAAAKAVADAALPRSALGATVAQLVNGKVPVPQLPEFVEPVKGKGLSSNDFTTAEKTKLGSALVTGDYGLGSKGVAAASDDVTGFGGYDETTPGFPTGRKGQVITMIGSGARRTRIMTDHDADILTFQRYTDSWQTPRRVMLASDYGLGSDPRGGRPTDGVGYISDINVLRASGKYIVTPETVGGAGFYGTLEMSWYDPTGWTMLARPLTGGAMATRASINGSVGGWEWYYPTKRYQSDGLTYTNGLLQSIQHGLGAIPTSMQLFAVPIVDQASWSAGIHVLPASGYSIGANGSLIFIKVASTGLTVLDAQTGASANLTPANWRIVIRAAA
;
A
#
# COMPACT_ATOMS: atom_id res chain seq x y z
N MET A 1 15.10 -24.73 -15.82
CA MET A 1 14.69 -25.76 -16.80
C MET A 1 15.79 -26.82 -16.87
N SER A 2 15.65 -27.96 -17.59
CA SER A 2 16.74 -28.95 -17.70
C SER A 2 17.64 -28.65 -18.90
N ILE A 3 18.96 -28.91 -18.78
CA ILE A 3 19.90 -28.84 -19.92
C ILE A 3 19.37 -29.74 -21.03
N ARG A 4 19.28 -29.20 -22.25
CA ARG A 4 18.85 -29.96 -23.43
C ARG A 4 20.06 -30.68 -24.02
N LEU A 5 19.92 -31.98 -24.28
CA LEU A 5 20.92 -32.74 -25.01
C LEU A 5 20.81 -32.41 -26.50
N ILE A 6 21.93 -32.52 -27.22
CA ILE A 6 21.97 -32.42 -28.69
C ILE A 6 21.72 -33.82 -29.24
N ASP A 7 20.76 -33.97 -30.13
CA ASP A 7 20.52 -35.23 -30.83
C ASP A 7 21.46 -35.34 -32.04
N VAL A 8 22.19 -36.45 -32.14
CA VAL A 8 23.14 -36.70 -33.23
C VAL A 8 22.59 -37.62 -34.33
N GLY A 9 21.35 -38.11 -34.18
CA GLY A 9 20.72 -39.08 -35.08
C GLY A 9 21.08 -40.54 -34.76
N GLU A 10 20.32 -41.48 -35.32
CA GLU A 10 20.52 -42.93 -35.11
C GLU A 10 21.54 -43.52 -36.10
N GLU A 11 21.56 -43.02 -37.34
CA GLU A 11 22.49 -43.42 -38.41
C GLU A 11 23.10 -42.22 -39.15
N ALA A 12 24.18 -42.43 -39.89
CA ALA A 12 24.83 -41.36 -40.64
C ALA A 12 23.93 -40.86 -41.80
N ASN A 13 23.60 -39.57 -41.81
CA ASN A 13 22.76 -38.89 -42.82
C ASN A 13 21.29 -39.33 -42.85
N ASP A 14 20.75 -39.77 -41.73
CA ASP A 14 19.33 -40.17 -41.61
C ASP A 14 18.35 -39.00 -41.46
N GLU A 15 18.86 -37.76 -41.36
CA GLU A 15 18.10 -36.52 -41.11
C GLU A 15 17.28 -36.52 -39.81
N THR A 16 17.54 -37.47 -38.89
CA THR A 16 16.80 -37.57 -37.61
C THR A 16 17.44 -36.76 -36.49
N GLY A 17 18.74 -36.44 -36.59
CA GLY A 17 19.48 -35.63 -35.62
C GLY A 17 19.29 -34.11 -35.77
N ASP A 18 19.67 -33.36 -34.74
CA ASP A 18 19.68 -31.89 -34.76
C ASP A 18 20.64 -31.39 -35.84
N THR A 19 20.21 -30.39 -36.61
CA THR A 19 21.12 -29.75 -37.57
C THR A 19 22.24 -29.03 -36.84
N LEU A 20 23.38 -28.78 -37.51
CA LEU A 20 24.47 -27.96 -36.93
C LEU A 20 23.99 -26.59 -36.43
N ARG A 21 22.94 -26.04 -37.05
CA ARG A 21 22.32 -24.78 -36.63
C ARG A 21 21.51 -24.97 -35.34
N ASP A 22 20.70 -26.02 -35.25
CA ASP A 22 19.88 -26.31 -34.08
C ASP A 22 20.74 -26.70 -32.87
N GLY A 23 21.79 -27.50 -33.08
CA GLY A 23 22.81 -27.78 -32.07
C GLY A 23 23.49 -26.52 -31.54
N GLY A 24 23.81 -25.56 -32.41
CA GLY A 24 24.34 -24.25 -32.00
C GLY A 24 23.38 -23.44 -31.13
N VAL A 25 22.07 -23.48 -31.44
CA VAL A 25 21.03 -22.84 -30.63
C VAL A 25 20.91 -23.52 -29.26
N ILE A 26 20.88 -24.85 -29.22
CA ILE A 26 20.83 -25.63 -27.97
C ILE A 26 22.01 -25.30 -27.06
N ILE A 27 23.22 -25.19 -27.62
CA ILE A 27 24.42 -24.82 -26.85
C ILE A 27 24.26 -23.43 -26.22
N ASN A 28 23.85 -22.43 -26.99
CA ASN A 28 23.67 -21.06 -26.49
C ASN A 28 22.61 -20.99 -25.38
N GLU A 29 21.49 -21.69 -25.54
CA GLU A 29 20.45 -21.77 -24.53
C GLU A 29 20.95 -22.46 -23.25
N ASN A 30 21.71 -23.54 -23.38
CA ASN A 30 22.29 -24.24 -22.23
C ASN A 30 23.30 -23.36 -21.46
N PHE A 31 24.11 -22.55 -22.17
CA PHE A 31 24.99 -21.57 -21.52
C PHE A 31 24.21 -20.47 -20.81
N ALA A 32 23.16 -19.93 -21.42
CA ALA A 32 22.31 -18.93 -20.78
C ALA A 32 21.61 -19.47 -19.50
N GLU A 33 21.16 -20.72 -19.52
CA GLU A 33 20.63 -21.39 -18.32
C GLU A 33 21.72 -21.63 -17.27
N LEU A 34 22.94 -21.99 -17.69
CA LEU A 34 24.08 -22.18 -16.77
C LEU A 34 24.47 -20.86 -16.07
N ASP A 35 24.50 -19.76 -16.80
CA ASP A 35 24.74 -18.42 -16.25
C ASP A 35 23.65 -18.07 -15.22
N THR A 36 22.38 -18.25 -15.59
CA THR A 36 21.23 -18.02 -14.69
C THR A 36 21.35 -18.84 -13.39
N ARG A 37 21.75 -20.12 -13.49
CA ARG A 37 21.93 -20.99 -12.32
C ARG A 37 23.12 -20.58 -11.47
N THR A 38 24.19 -20.11 -12.09
CA THR A 38 25.40 -19.64 -11.41
C THR A 38 25.09 -18.36 -10.63
N GLU A 39 24.38 -17.42 -11.23
CA GLU A 39 23.89 -16.21 -10.56
C GLU A 39 22.97 -16.56 -9.38
N ALA A 40 22.02 -17.48 -9.57
CA ALA A 40 21.12 -17.91 -8.50
C ALA A 40 21.87 -18.63 -7.35
N ALA A 41 22.90 -19.42 -7.67
CA ALA A 41 23.75 -20.06 -6.67
C ALA A 41 24.60 -19.05 -5.90
N GLN A 42 25.17 -18.06 -6.60
CA GLN A 42 25.94 -16.98 -5.98
C GLN A 42 25.05 -16.15 -5.05
N ALA A 43 23.85 -15.77 -5.48
CA ALA A 43 22.90 -15.03 -4.65
C ALA A 43 22.51 -15.81 -3.37
N LYS A 44 22.33 -17.13 -3.47
CA LYS A 44 22.07 -17.99 -2.28
C LYS A 44 23.28 -18.05 -1.35
N ALA A 45 24.50 -18.10 -1.88
CA ALA A 45 25.72 -18.09 -1.08
C ALA A 45 25.87 -16.75 -0.33
N ASP A 46 25.63 -15.62 -1.02
CA ASP A 46 25.69 -14.29 -0.44
C ASP A 46 24.64 -14.10 0.67
N GLN A 47 23.41 -14.59 0.44
CA GLN A 47 22.37 -14.61 1.46
C GLN A 47 22.79 -15.45 2.68
N GLY A 48 23.38 -16.63 2.46
CA GLY A 48 23.88 -17.49 3.54
C GLY A 48 24.97 -16.82 4.38
N MET A 49 25.87 -16.04 3.76
CA MET A 49 26.88 -15.25 4.48
C MET A 49 26.23 -14.14 5.32
N ALA A 50 25.22 -13.46 4.78
CA ALA A 50 24.50 -12.42 5.50
C ALA A 50 23.75 -13.00 6.72
N ASP A 51 23.05 -14.12 6.55
CA ASP A 51 22.34 -14.81 7.63
C ASP A 51 23.31 -15.28 8.73
N ALA A 52 24.48 -15.81 8.36
CA ALA A 52 25.53 -16.19 9.30
C ALA A 52 26.07 -15.00 10.09
N ALA A 53 26.27 -13.84 9.44
CA ALA A 53 26.71 -12.62 10.11
C ALA A 53 25.66 -12.12 11.13
N VAL A 54 24.37 -12.17 10.77
CA VAL A 54 23.26 -11.84 11.69
C VAL A 54 23.20 -12.81 12.86
N ALA A 55 23.35 -14.10 12.62
CA ALA A 55 23.38 -15.12 13.67
C ALA A 55 24.54 -14.90 14.65
N LYS A 56 25.74 -14.57 14.14
CA LYS A 56 26.89 -14.22 14.96
C LYS A 56 26.62 -12.97 15.81
N ALA A 57 26.05 -11.92 15.24
CA ALA A 57 25.72 -10.70 15.99
C ALA A 57 24.71 -10.95 17.11
N LYS A 58 23.71 -11.83 16.89
CA LYS A 58 22.77 -12.25 17.95
C LYS A 58 23.46 -13.02 19.07
N ALA A 59 24.38 -13.93 18.72
CA ALA A 59 25.17 -14.66 19.71
C ALA A 59 26.06 -13.74 20.54
N ASP A 60 26.78 -12.81 19.89
CA ASP A 60 27.63 -11.82 20.56
C ASP A 60 26.80 -10.94 21.54
N LYS A 61 25.59 -10.53 21.13
CA LYS A 61 24.66 -9.81 22.01
C LYS A 61 24.21 -10.66 23.20
N GLY A 62 23.88 -11.94 22.99
CA GLY A 62 23.51 -12.86 24.07
C GLY A 62 24.61 -13.03 25.12
N VAL A 63 25.88 -13.09 24.69
CA VAL A 63 27.04 -13.13 25.60
C VAL A 63 27.14 -11.84 26.42
N ALA A 64 26.94 -10.68 25.78
CA ALA A 64 26.98 -9.39 26.47
C ALA A 64 25.85 -9.22 27.50
N ASP A 65 24.63 -9.66 27.16
CA ASP A 65 23.48 -9.60 28.06
C ASP A 65 23.66 -10.56 29.25
N ALA A 66 24.25 -11.74 29.03
CA ALA A 66 24.60 -12.67 30.11
C ALA A 66 25.64 -12.08 31.07
N ALA A 67 26.66 -11.37 30.56
CA ALA A 67 27.65 -10.69 31.40
C ALA A 67 26.99 -9.61 32.28
N LYS A 68 26.12 -8.77 31.70
CA LYS A 68 25.36 -7.76 32.47
C LYS A 68 24.48 -8.38 33.55
N ALA A 69 23.87 -9.53 33.28
CA ALA A 69 23.06 -10.24 34.27
C ALA A 69 23.91 -10.76 35.44
N GLN A 70 25.13 -11.25 35.15
CA GLN A 70 26.08 -11.65 36.19
C GLN A 70 26.54 -10.47 37.05
N ASP A 71 26.85 -9.32 36.43
CA ASP A 71 27.22 -8.10 37.15
C ASP A 71 26.09 -7.59 38.05
N ALA A 72 24.84 -7.60 37.55
CA ALA A 72 23.67 -7.24 38.33
C ALA A 72 23.43 -8.19 39.51
N ALA A 73 23.61 -9.50 39.31
CA ALA A 73 23.51 -10.49 40.37
C ALA A 73 24.61 -10.30 41.44
N ALA A 74 25.85 -10.00 41.02
CA ALA A 74 26.95 -9.70 41.94
C ALA A 74 26.69 -8.43 42.76
N ALA A 75 26.17 -7.37 42.12
CA ALA A 75 25.78 -6.13 42.79
C ALA A 75 24.65 -6.36 43.80
N ALA A 76 23.61 -7.12 43.43
CA ALA A 76 22.52 -7.47 44.32
C ALA A 76 23.02 -8.29 45.54
N LYS A 77 23.94 -9.24 45.31
CA LYS A 77 24.58 -9.99 46.40
C LYS A 77 25.37 -9.07 47.33
N ALA A 78 26.14 -8.12 46.80
CA ALA A 78 26.90 -7.17 47.61
C ALA A 78 25.99 -6.27 48.48
N VAL A 79 24.85 -5.83 47.94
CA VAL A 79 23.84 -5.07 48.71
C VAL A 79 23.24 -5.95 49.82
N ALA A 80 22.90 -7.20 49.51
CA ALA A 80 22.37 -8.14 50.49
C ALA A 80 23.39 -8.43 51.62
N ASP A 81 24.66 -8.67 51.27
CA ASP A 81 25.74 -8.90 52.23
C ASP A 81 25.99 -7.65 53.11
N ALA A 82 25.88 -6.43 52.55
CA ALA A 82 26.03 -5.18 53.30
C ALA A 82 24.84 -4.86 54.21
N ALA A 83 23.64 -5.34 53.89
CA ALA A 83 22.45 -5.18 54.72
C ALA A 83 22.46 -6.08 55.97
N LEU A 84 23.35 -7.07 56.06
CA LEU A 84 23.59 -7.80 57.31
C LEU A 84 24.36 -6.92 58.31
N PRO A 85 23.80 -6.60 59.49
CA PRO A 85 24.52 -5.85 60.51
C PRO A 85 25.73 -6.67 61.00
N ARG A 86 26.92 -6.04 61.09
CA ARG A 86 28.16 -6.70 61.54
C ARG A 86 28.06 -7.35 62.92
N SER A 87 27.09 -6.94 63.75
CA SER A 87 26.78 -7.56 65.04
C SER A 87 26.16 -8.97 64.95
N ALA A 88 25.69 -9.39 63.77
CA ALA A 88 25.15 -10.72 63.52
C ALA A 88 26.21 -11.71 62.99
N LEU A 89 27.42 -11.26 62.70
CA LEU A 89 28.52 -12.12 62.26
C LEU A 89 29.23 -12.70 63.50
N GLY A 90 28.79 -13.88 63.95
CA GLY A 90 29.38 -14.61 65.08
C GLY A 90 28.52 -14.69 66.34
N ALA A 91 27.39 -13.98 66.40
CA ALA A 91 26.33 -14.27 67.38
C ALA A 91 25.43 -15.38 66.82
N THR A 92 25.14 -16.41 67.61
CA THR A 92 24.33 -17.56 67.20
C THR A 92 23.05 -17.11 66.52
N VAL A 93 22.97 -17.27 65.20
CA VAL A 93 21.74 -17.09 64.43
C VAL A 93 20.67 -17.95 65.11
N ALA A 94 19.55 -17.35 65.48
CA ALA A 94 18.40 -18.07 66.01
C ALA A 94 18.02 -19.20 65.04
N GLN A 95 18.33 -20.44 65.39
CA GLN A 95 17.93 -21.59 64.58
C GLN A 95 16.41 -21.68 64.64
N LEU A 96 15.75 -21.58 63.48
CA LEU A 96 14.32 -21.83 63.40
C LEU A 96 14.06 -23.28 63.82
N VAL A 97 13.18 -23.47 64.80
CA VAL A 97 12.64 -24.79 65.16
C VAL A 97 11.22 -24.84 64.63
N ASN A 98 10.95 -25.73 63.66
CA ASN A 98 9.65 -25.82 62.95
C ASN A 98 9.16 -24.49 62.37
N GLY A 99 10.05 -23.72 61.75
CA GLY A 99 9.70 -22.47 61.06
C GLY A 99 9.33 -21.30 61.98
N LYS A 100 9.58 -21.41 63.29
CA LYS A 100 9.43 -20.31 64.25
C LYS A 100 10.72 -20.09 65.02
N VAL A 101 11.00 -18.83 65.35
CA VAL A 101 12.09 -18.45 66.25
C VAL A 101 11.67 -18.77 67.69
N PRO A 102 12.48 -19.53 68.47
CA PRO A 102 12.19 -19.82 69.86
C PRO A 102 12.02 -18.54 70.69
N VAL A 103 10.97 -18.49 71.52
CA VAL A 103 10.58 -17.34 72.35
C VAL A 103 11.74 -16.71 73.16
N PRO A 104 12.69 -17.47 73.75
CA PRO A 104 13.80 -16.89 74.49
C PRO A 104 14.81 -16.09 73.65
N GLN A 105 14.73 -16.19 72.32
CA GLN A 105 15.61 -15.51 71.37
C GLN A 105 14.95 -14.27 70.75
N LEU A 106 13.71 -13.96 71.13
CA LEU A 106 13.07 -12.69 70.83
C LEU A 106 13.62 -11.63 71.81
N PRO A 107 14.00 -10.42 71.35
CA PRO A 107 14.33 -9.33 72.25
C PRO A 107 13.18 -9.09 73.23
N GLU A 108 13.48 -8.74 74.49
CA GLU A 108 12.46 -8.38 75.48
C GLU A 108 11.48 -7.37 74.86
N PHE A 109 10.20 -7.70 74.97
CA PHE A 109 9.10 -6.94 74.41
C PHE A 109 9.27 -5.44 74.71
N VAL A 110 9.24 -4.59 73.68
CA VAL A 110 9.11 -3.15 73.89
C VAL A 110 7.72 -2.91 74.46
N GLU A 111 7.62 -2.65 75.75
CA GLU A 111 6.35 -2.29 76.37
C GLU A 111 5.80 -1.01 75.72
N PRO A 112 4.50 -0.96 75.36
CA PRO A 112 3.91 0.25 74.82
C PRO A 112 3.99 1.39 75.84
N VAL A 113 4.66 2.48 75.48
CA VAL A 113 4.67 3.70 76.30
C VAL A 113 3.24 4.21 76.38
N LYS A 114 2.65 4.21 77.58
CA LYS A 114 1.29 4.67 77.84
C LYS A 114 1.14 6.11 77.32
N GLY A 115 0.32 6.30 76.29
CA GLY A 115 0.08 7.61 75.64
C GLY A 115 0.74 7.78 74.26
N LYS A 116 1.56 6.83 73.79
CA LYS A 116 2.01 6.78 72.40
C LYS A 116 1.42 5.55 71.74
N GLY A 117 0.36 5.76 70.96
CA GLY A 117 -0.19 4.72 70.09
C GLY A 117 0.87 4.24 69.10
N LEU A 118 0.82 2.96 68.73
CA LEU A 118 1.65 2.37 67.69
C LEU A 118 1.56 3.22 66.40
N SER A 119 2.71 3.67 65.90
CA SER A 119 2.83 4.61 64.79
C SER A 119 2.13 4.09 63.53
N SER A 120 1.01 4.71 63.19
CA SER A 120 0.39 4.62 61.87
C SER A 120 0.55 5.92 61.07
N ASN A 121 1.32 6.89 61.56
CA ASN A 121 1.57 8.17 60.89
C ASN A 121 2.78 8.91 61.49
N ASP A 122 3.96 8.75 60.90
CA ASP A 122 5.14 9.58 61.22
C ASP A 122 5.08 11.00 60.63
N PHE A 123 3.99 11.36 59.95
CA PHE A 123 3.79 12.70 59.39
C PHE A 123 3.06 13.62 60.37
N THR A 124 3.60 14.82 60.57
CA THR A 124 2.90 15.90 61.28
C THR A 124 1.64 16.33 60.53
N THR A 125 0.68 16.97 61.21
CA THR A 125 -0.55 17.49 60.56
C THR A 125 -0.22 18.43 59.39
N ALA A 126 0.84 19.24 59.50
CA ALA A 126 1.27 20.13 58.43
C ALA A 126 1.81 19.37 57.21
N GLU A 127 2.57 18.30 57.43
CA GLU A 127 3.08 17.43 56.36
C GLU A 127 1.96 16.61 55.71
N LYS A 128 0.98 16.15 56.49
CA LYS A 128 -0.22 15.51 55.95
C LYS A 128 -1.05 16.47 55.10
N THR A 129 -1.19 17.72 55.52
CA THR A 129 -1.88 18.75 54.72
C THR A 129 -1.11 19.05 53.43
N LYS A 130 0.21 19.12 53.49
CA LYS A 130 1.08 19.38 52.33
C LYS A 130 1.18 18.18 51.36
N LEU A 131 1.12 16.96 51.87
CA LEU A 131 1.05 15.73 51.08
C LEU A 131 -0.35 15.51 50.51
N GLY A 132 -1.39 15.84 51.27
CA GLY A 132 -2.78 15.84 50.80
C GLY A 132 -3.07 16.92 49.76
N SER A 133 -2.25 17.96 49.66
CA SER A 133 -2.28 18.95 48.58
C SER A 133 -1.27 18.67 47.46
N ALA A 134 -0.44 17.64 47.59
CA ALA A 134 0.48 17.20 46.55
C ALA A 134 -0.21 16.13 45.69
N LEU A 135 -0.81 16.56 44.58
CA LEU A 135 -1.49 15.74 43.57
C LEU A 135 -2.37 14.62 44.17
N VAL A 136 -3.63 14.94 44.43
CA VAL A 136 -4.62 13.92 44.76
C VAL A 136 -4.91 13.11 43.49
N THR A 137 -5.12 11.81 43.64
CA THR A 137 -5.69 10.95 42.60
C THR A 137 -6.90 11.62 41.92
N GLY A 138 -6.76 12.07 40.67
CA GLY A 138 -7.78 12.84 39.94
C GLY A 138 -7.37 14.28 39.58
N ASP A 139 -6.33 14.83 40.21
CA ASP A 139 -5.75 16.10 39.81
C ASP A 139 -5.12 15.99 38.42
N TYR A 140 -5.48 16.92 37.52
CA TYR A 140 -5.00 17.00 36.14
C TYR A 140 -5.21 15.74 35.27
N GLY A 141 -6.14 14.85 35.66
CA GLY A 141 -6.49 13.69 34.83
C GLY A 141 -5.40 12.61 34.71
N LEU A 142 -4.36 12.64 35.54
CA LEU A 142 -3.37 11.56 35.64
C LEU A 142 -3.62 10.70 36.89
N GLY A 143 -4.01 9.44 36.68
CA GLY A 143 -3.81 8.38 37.67
C GLY A 143 -4.98 7.98 38.58
N SER A 144 -6.25 8.24 38.24
CA SER A 144 -7.35 7.62 39.00
C SER A 144 -7.43 6.11 38.77
N LYS A 145 -7.55 5.32 39.86
CA LYS A 145 -7.82 3.86 39.80
C LYS A 145 -9.18 3.52 39.17
N GLY A 146 -10.02 4.53 38.88
CA GLY A 146 -11.24 4.42 38.09
C GLY A 146 -11.22 5.44 36.95
N VAL A 147 -11.86 5.12 35.83
CA VAL A 147 -11.95 5.99 34.65
C VAL A 147 -12.62 7.31 35.05
N ALA A 148 -11.91 8.45 34.90
CA ALA A 148 -12.53 9.75 35.10
C ALA A 148 -13.65 9.93 34.05
N ALA A 149 -14.84 10.35 34.47
CA ALA A 149 -15.92 10.64 33.54
C ALA A 149 -15.47 11.77 32.60
N ALA A 150 -15.76 11.64 31.31
CA ALA A 150 -15.51 12.70 30.36
C ALA A 150 -16.21 13.99 30.83
N SER A 151 -15.44 15.08 30.95
CA SER A 151 -15.95 16.40 31.28
C SER A 151 -15.63 17.37 30.15
N ASP A 152 -16.59 18.24 29.84
CA ASP A 152 -16.40 19.29 28.84
C ASP A 152 -15.48 20.42 29.32
N ASP A 153 -15.31 20.57 30.64
CA ASP A 153 -14.71 21.74 31.28
C ASP A 153 -13.31 21.49 31.88
N VAL A 154 -12.73 20.29 31.70
CA VAL A 154 -11.42 19.94 32.26
C VAL A 154 -10.46 19.43 31.18
N THR A 155 -9.20 19.89 31.21
CA THR A 155 -8.13 19.29 30.39
C THR A 155 -7.78 17.94 31.00
N GLY A 156 -7.84 16.87 30.22
CA GLY A 156 -7.53 15.54 30.74
C GLY A 156 -8.00 14.39 29.85
N PHE A 157 -7.86 13.19 30.41
CA PHE A 157 -8.27 11.93 29.83
C PHE A 157 -9.56 11.48 30.52
N GLY A 158 -10.55 11.01 29.75
CA GLY A 158 -11.81 10.52 30.30
C GLY A 158 -12.44 9.42 29.46
N GLY A 159 -13.40 8.70 30.05
CA GLY A 159 -14.25 7.76 29.34
C GLY A 159 -15.61 8.37 29.01
N TYR A 160 -16.17 7.99 27.85
CA TYR A 160 -17.56 8.29 27.50
C TYR A 160 -18.29 7.00 27.15
N ASP A 161 -19.62 7.03 27.32
CA ASP A 161 -20.55 5.98 26.95
C ASP A 161 -21.68 6.53 26.07
N GLU A 162 -22.61 5.64 25.71
CA GLU A 162 -23.72 5.92 24.79
C GLU A 162 -24.65 7.02 25.30
N THR A 163 -24.64 7.29 26.61
CA THR A 163 -25.51 8.25 27.29
C THR A 163 -24.80 9.57 27.59
N THR A 164 -23.49 9.66 27.35
CA THR A 164 -22.68 10.82 27.73
C THR A 164 -23.03 12.02 26.84
N PRO A 165 -23.59 13.12 27.39
CA PRO A 165 -24.04 14.26 26.59
C PRO A 165 -22.92 14.90 25.78
N GLY A 166 -23.21 15.23 24.53
CA GLY A 166 -22.25 15.87 23.63
C GLY A 166 -21.31 14.90 22.90
N PHE A 167 -21.27 13.61 23.24
CA PHE A 167 -20.44 12.59 22.60
C PHE A 167 -21.17 11.84 21.47
N PRO A 168 -20.46 11.09 20.60
CA PRO A 168 -21.08 10.29 19.55
C PRO A 168 -22.14 9.33 20.12
N THR A 169 -23.39 9.49 19.68
CA THR A 169 -24.53 8.71 20.17
C THR A 169 -24.37 7.21 19.87
N GLY A 170 -24.73 6.36 20.83
CA GLY A 170 -24.69 4.90 20.67
C GLY A 170 -23.29 4.30 20.63
N ARG A 171 -22.29 4.98 21.19
CA ARG A 171 -20.89 4.56 21.22
C ARG A 171 -20.27 4.76 22.60
N LYS A 172 -19.21 4.01 22.89
CA LYS A 172 -18.40 4.13 24.11
C LYS A 172 -16.92 4.19 23.75
N GLY A 173 -16.12 4.87 24.57
CA GLY A 173 -14.73 5.11 24.22
C GLY A 173 -13.94 5.97 25.19
N GLN A 174 -12.76 6.40 24.76
CA GLN A 174 -11.90 7.33 25.50
C GLN A 174 -11.81 8.67 24.78
N VAL A 175 -11.69 9.73 25.57
CA VAL A 175 -11.51 11.10 25.10
C VAL A 175 -10.30 11.75 25.75
N ILE A 176 -9.59 12.54 24.94
CA ILE A 176 -8.59 13.50 25.39
C ILE A 176 -9.17 14.89 25.14
N THR A 177 -9.41 15.66 26.20
CA THR A 177 -9.86 17.05 26.11
C THR A 177 -8.68 17.98 26.35
N MET A 178 -8.47 18.92 25.43
CA MET A 178 -7.43 19.95 25.47
C MET A 178 -8.10 21.31 25.48
N ILE A 179 -8.00 22.03 26.61
CA ILE A 179 -8.56 23.37 26.75
C ILE A 179 -7.53 24.41 26.30
N GLY A 180 -7.95 25.29 25.39
CA GLY A 180 -7.17 26.44 24.96
C GLY A 180 -7.49 27.70 25.77
N SER A 181 -7.01 28.85 25.31
CA SER A 181 -7.35 30.15 25.93
C SER A 181 -8.81 30.54 25.67
N GLY A 182 -9.53 30.94 26.72
CA GLY A 182 -10.93 31.38 26.63
C GLY A 182 -11.91 30.23 26.39
N ALA A 183 -12.99 30.48 25.65
CA ALA A 183 -14.00 29.48 25.30
C ALA A 183 -13.57 28.56 24.13
N ARG A 184 -12.28 28.26 23.97
CA ARG A 184 -11.78 27.41 22.87
C ARG A 184 -11.27 26.10 23.39
N ARG A 185 -11.80 24.99 22.83
CA ARG A 185 -11.43 23.64 23.27
C ARG A 185 -11.33 22.71 22.06
N THR A 186 -10.53 21.67 22.20
CA THR A 186 -10.45 20.59 21.22
C THR A 186 -10.45 19.27 21.94
N ARG A 187 -11.00 18.25 21.30
CA ARG A 187 -10.92 16.89 21.83
C ARG A 187 -10.71 15.86 20.75
N ILE A 188 -10.04 14.78 21.16
CA ILE A 188 -9.77 13.59 20.35
C ILE A 188 -10.50 12.44 21.04
N MET A 189 -11.32 11.70 20.29
CA MET A 189 -12.14 10.60 20.81
C MET A 189 -11.80 9.33 20.06
N THR A 190 -11.62 8.24 20.80
CA THR A 190 -11.42 6.88 20.30
C THR A 190 -12.65 6.06 20.65
N ASP A 191 -13.05 5.17 19.75
CA ASP A 191 -14.17 4.24 19.95
C ASP A 191 -13.64 2.88 20.41
N HIS A 192 -14.31 2.23 21.36
CA HIS A 192 -13.90 0.90 21.84
C HIS A 192 -14.41 -0.25 20.97
N ASP A 193 -15.50 -0.04 20.23
CA ASP A 193 -16.14 -1.08 19.43
C ASP A 193 -15.81 -0.95 17.93
N ALA A 194 -15.13 0.13 17.53
CA ALA A 194 -14.73 0.38 16.15
C ALA A 194 -13.37 1.10 16.05
N ASP A 195 -12.64 0.90 14.95
CA ASP A 195 -11.42 1.63 14.62
C ASP A 195 -11.75 3.05 14.12
N ILE A 196 -12.23 3.88 15.05
CA ILE A 196 -12.68 5.25 14.75
C ILE A 196 -11.98 6.21 15.69
N LEU A 197 -11.23 7.13 15.08
CA LEU A 197 -10.67 8.31 15.72
C LEU A 197 -11.47 9.54 15.28
N THR A 198 -11.93 10.34 16.21
CA THR A 198 -12.76 11.51 15.93
C THR A 198 -12.13 12.76 16.55
N PHE A 199 -12.08 13.84 15.76
CA PHE A 199 -11.67 15.16 16.22
C PHE A 199 -12.88 16.08 16.32
N GLN A 200 -12.92 16.89 17.36
CA GLN A 200 -13.97 17.89 17.55
C GLN A 200 -13.42 19.16 18.18
N ARG A 201 -14.00 20.29 17.78
CA ARG A 201 -13.62 21.62 18.25
C ARG A 201 -14.81 22.32 18.90
N TYR A 202 -14.51 23.13 19.90
CA TYR A 202 -15.42 24.06 20.55
C TYR A 202 -14.91 25.49 20.34
N THR A 203 -15.77 26.37 19.85
CA THR A 203 -15.49 27.82 19.71
C THR A 203 -16.49 28.66 20.51
N ASP A 204 -17.78 28.33 20.38
CA ASP A 204 -18.90 28.84 21.20
C ASP A 204 -19.93 27.73 21.49
N SER A 205 -19.90 26.68 20.68
CA SER A 205 -20.59 25.42 20.85
C SER A 205 -19.73 24.29 20.28
N TRP A 206 -20.01 23.07 20.71
CA TRP A 206 -19.38 21.88 20.14
C TRP A 206 -19.78 21.74 18.67
N GLN A 207 -18.77 21.76 17.78
CA GLN A 207 -18.98 21.50 16.36
C GLN A 207 -19.32 20.03 16.13
N THR A 208 -19.88 19.69 14.97
CA THR A 208 -20.11 18.27 14.62
C THR A 208 -18.79 17.49 14.66
N PRO A 209 -18.73 16.35 15.37
CA PRO A 209 -17.54 15.50 15.38
C PRO A 209 -17.12 15.09 13.96
N ARG A 210 -15.82 15.11 13.66
CA ARG A 210 -15.26 14.73 12.35
C ARG A 210 -14.32 13.54 12.51
N ARG A 211 -14.56 12.47 11.74
CA ARG A 211 -13.69 11.30 11.72
C ARG A 211 -12.33 11.66 11.10
N VAL A 212 -11.26 11.26 11.77
CA VAL A 212 -9.90 11.27 11.24
C VAL A 212 -9.71 9.98 10.44
N MET A 213 -9.16 10.07 9.23
CA MET A 213 -8.83 8.89 8.42
C MET A 213 -7.66 8.15 9.08
N LEU A 214 -7.84 6.86 9.32
CA LEU A 214 -6.79 5.97 9.83
C LEU A 214 -6.10 5.23 8.68
N ALA A 215 -4.98 4.56 8.97
CA ALA A 215 -4.40 3.62 8.02
C ALA A 215 -5.45 2.55 7.65
N SER A 216 -5.45 2.14 6.39
CA SER A 216 -6.45 1.27 5.75
C SER A 216 -7.81 1.91 5.45
N ASP A 217 -8.16 3.07 6.05
CA ASP A 217 -9.34 3.82 5.60
C ASP A 217 -9.12 4.30 4.17
N TYR A 218 -10.05 3.96 3.28
CA TYR A 218 -10.01 4.33 1.86
C TYR A 218 -8.71 3.93 1.14
N GLY A 219 -7.98 2.92 1.64
CA GLY A 219 -6.71 2.46 1.06
C GLY A 219 -5.50 3.35 1.37
N LEU A 220 -5.56 4.19 2.40
CA LEU A 220 -4.43 5.01 2.85
C LEU A 220 -3.45 4.19 3.71
N GLY A 221 -2.16 4.15 3.34
CA GLY A 221 -1.07 3.75 4.25
C GLY A 221 -0.84 2.25 4.44
N SER A 222 -1.50 1.37 3.70
CA SER A 222 -1.11 -0.04 3.70
C SER A 222 0.15 -0.25 2.85
N ASP A 223 1.22 -0.73 3.48
CA ASP A 223 2.40 -1.20 2.75
C ASP A 223 2.10 -2.60 2.20
N PRO A 224 1.94 -2.77 0.87
CA PRO A 224 1.64 -4.06 0.28
C PRO A 224 2.79 -5.08 0.40
N ARG A 225 3.95 -4.69 0.96
CA ARG A 225 5.14 -5.54 1.04
C ARG A 225 5.32 -6.29 2.37
N GLY A 226 4.54 -5.97 3.41
CA GLY A 226 4.81 -6.41 4.79
C GLY A 226 3.97 -7.56 5.37
N GLY A 227 2.90 -7.99 4.70
CA GLY A 227 1.98 -8.99 5.25
C GLY A 227 1.03 -9.51 4.18
N ARG A 228 0.37 -10.64 4.45
CA ARG A 228 -0.48 -11.35 3.48
C ARG A 228 -1.43 -10.38 2.74
N PRO A 229 -1.72 -10.57 1.44
CA PRO A 229 -2.58 -9.69 0.64
C PRO A 229 -3.97 -9.40 1.25
N THR A 230 -4.40 -10.19 2.22
CA THR A 230 -5.65 -10.00 2.97
C THR A 230 -5.65 -8.77 3.87
N ASP A 231 -4.48 -8.28 4.31
CA ASP A 231 -4.40 -7.36 5.44
C ASP A 231 -4.04 -5.91 5.04
N GLY A 232 -3.60 -5.70 3.80
CA GLY A 232 -3.11 -4.38 3.34
C GLY A 232 -4.06 -3.65 2.39
N VAL A 233 -4.44 -4.27 1.28
CA VAL A 233 -5.29 -3.62 0.27
C VAL A 233 -6.47 -4.54 0.06
N GLY A 234 -7.59 -4.21 0.72
CA GLY A 234 -8.76 -5.08 0.91
C GLY A 234 -9.00 -6.02 -0.27
N TYR A 235 -8.54 -7.27 -0.11
CA TYR A 235 -8.84 -8.32 -1.05
C TYR A 235 -10.34 -8.57 -0.99
N ILE A 236 -11.02 -8.41 -2.12
CA ILE A 236 -12.46 -8.58 -2.20
C ILE A 236 -12.77 -9.92 -2.84
N SER A 237 -13.51 -10.74 -2.12
CA SER A 237 -14.02 -12.02 -2.61
C SER A 237 -15.30 -11.85 -3.44
N ASP A 238 -16.10 -10.82 -3.13
CA ASP A 238 -17.31 -10.46 -3.87
C ASP A 238 -17.44 -8.94 -3.94
N ILE A 239 -17.53 -8.40 -5.15
CA ILE A 239 -17.62 -6.95 -5.34
C ILE A 239 -19.05 -6.41 -5.18
N ASN A 240 -20.06 -7.28 -5.10
CA ASN A 240 -21.47 -6.89 -4.93
C ASN A 240 -21.83 -6.62 -3.46
N VAL A 241 -21.01 -7.08 -2.51
CA VAL A 241 -21.21 -6.84 -1.07
C VAL A 241 -20.40 -5.65 -0.55
N LEU A 242 -19.58 -5.02 -1.39
CA LEU A 242 -18.83 -3.83 -1.01
C LEU A 242 -19.78 -2.68 -0.64
N ARG A 243 -19.49 -1.98 0.46
CA ARG A 243 -20.28 -0.84 0.95
C ARG A 243 -19.46 0.39 1.34
N ALA A 244 -18.21 0.47 0.87
CA ALA A 244 -17.34 1.61 1.11
C ALA A 244 -16.75 2.09 -0.22
N SER A 245 -16.63 3.40 -0.37
CA SER A 245 -15.79 3.97 -1.44
C SER A 245 -14.33 3.62 -1.17
N GLY A 246 -13.53 3.42 -2.21
CA GLY A 246 -12.13 3.09 -2.04
C GLY A 246 -11.49 2.44 -3.26
N LYS A 247 -10.23 2.04 -3.08
CA LYS A 247 -9.46 1.26 -4.05
C LYS A 247 -9.20 -0.14 -3.50
N TYR A 248 -9.44 -1.13 -4.34
CA TYR A 248 -9.37 -2.55 -3.99
C TYR A 248 -8.56 -3.32 -5.03
N ILE A 249 -8.08 -4.50 -4.64
CA ILE A 249 -7.47 -5.46 -5.58
C ILE A 249 -8.56 -6.41 -6.06
N VAL A 250 -8.60 -6.67 -7.36
CA VAL A 250 -9.47 -7.69 -7.96
C VAL A 250 -8.65 -8.78 -8.61
N THR A 251 -9.17 -10.01 -8.56
CA THR A 251 -8.63 -11.16 -9.26
C THR A 251 -9.69 -11.77 -10.18
N PRO A 252 -9.33 -12.68 -11.10
CA PRO A 252 -10.30 -13.41 -11.91
C PRO A 252 -11.33 -14.19 -11.09
N GLU A 253 -10.98 -14.58 -9.87
CA GLU A 253 -11.85 -15.34 -8.95
C GLU A 253 -12.81 -14.46 -8.13
N THR A 254 -12.66 -13.12 -8.17
CA THR A 254 -13.56 -12.21 -7.45
C THR A 254 -14.98 -12.32 -8.00
N VAL A 255 -15.95 -12.70 -7.16
CA VAL A 255 -17.36 -12.85 -7.52
C VAL A 255 -17.93 -11.50 -7.98
N GLY A 256 -18.60 -11.53 -9.14
CA GLY A 256 -19.11 -10.32 -9.81
C GLY A 256 -18.03 -9.44 -10.45
N GLY A 257 -16.75 -9.77 -10.28
CA GLY A 257 -15.60 -9.04 -10.79
C GLY A 257 -15.52 -9.01 -12.31
N ALA A 258 -14.59 -8.21 -12.83
CA ALA A 258 -14.37 -8.08 -14.28
C ALA A 258 -13.57 -9.27 -14.88
N GLY A 259 -13.17 -10.26 -14.08
CA GLY A 259 -12.51 -11.47 -14.58
C GLY A 259 -11.02 -11.30 -14.92
N PHE A 260 -10.34 -10.32 -14.32
CA PHE A 260 -8.89 -10.10 -14.50
C PHE A 260 -8.20 -9.73 -13.18
N TYR A 261 -6.87 -9.89 -13.15
CA TYR A 261 -6.03 -9.31 -12.10
C TYR A 261 -5.89 -7.80 -12.30
N GLY A 262 -6.10 -7.00 -11.25
CA GLY A 262 -5.98 -5.55 -11.35
C GLY A 262 -6.46 -4.79 -10.13
N THR A 263 -6.86 -3.53 -10.36
CA THR A 263 -7.40 -2.64 -9.34
C THR A 263 -8.86 -2.32 -9.63
N LEU A 264 -9.66 -2.16 -8.59
CA LEU A 264 -11.02 -1.65 -8.64
C LEU A 264 -11.09 -0.35 -7.86
N GLU A 265 -11.67 0.67 -8.46
CA GLU A 265 -12.01 1.93 -7.80
C GLU A 265 -13.52 2.01 -7.68
N MET A 266 -14.01 2.26 -6.47
CA MET A 266 -15.42 2.27 -6.14
C MET A 266 -15.80 3.61 -5.52
N SER A 267 -16.90 4.16 -6.04
CA SER A 267 -17.52 5.39 -5.55
C SER A 267 -18.94 5.06 -5.11
N TRP A 268 -19.14 4.99 -3.80
CA TRP A 268 -20.43 4.78 -3.15
C TRP A 268 -21.13 6.12 -2.94
N TYR A 269 -22.38 6.25 -3.40
CA TYR A 269 -23.19 7.44 -3.19
C TYR A 269 -24.23 7.21 -2.09
N ASP A 270 -24.95 6.08 -2.16
CA ASP A 270 -25.98 5.68 -1.21
C ASP A 270 -26.16 4.13 -1.21
N PRO A 271 -27.00 3.54 -0.33
CA PRO A 271 -27.18 2.08 -0.25
C PRO A 271 -27.59 1.37 -1.54
N THR A 272 -28.11 2.12 -2.51
CA THR A 272 -28.69 1.64 -3.78
C THR A 272 -28.01 2.24 -5.03
N GLY A 273 -27.14 3.24 -4.84
CA GLY A 273 -26.46 3.99 -5.89
C GLY A 273 -24.94 3.98 -5.73
N TRP A 274 -24.23 3.41 -6.69
CA TRP A 274 -22.77 3.38 -6.70
C TRP A 274 -22.20 3.18 -8.11
N THR A 275 -20.91 3.51 -8.28
CA THR A 275 -20.16 3.32 -9.54
C THR A 275 -18.82 2.63 -9.28
N MET A 276 -18.34 1.89 -10.27
CA MET A 276 -17.09 1.13 -10.21
C MET A 276 -16.29 1.28 -11.51
N LEU A 277 -14.96 1.36 -11.37
CA LEU A 277 -13.99 1.31 -12.45
C LEU A 277 -12.94 0.24 -12.14
N ALA A 278 -12.86 -0.80 -12.97
CA ALA A 278 -11.86 -1.84 -12.89
C ALA A 278 -10.76 -1.62 -13.95
N ARG A 279 -9.50 -1.71 -13.54
CA ARG A 279 -8.31 -1.57 -14.40
C ARG A 279 -7.43 -2.81 -14.29
N PRO A 280 -7.14 -3.50 -15.40
CA PRO A 280 -6.29 -4.69 -15.38
C PRO A 280 -4.83 -4.32 -15.11
N LEU A 281 -4.06 -5.28 -14.59
CA LEU A 281 -2.62 -5.12 -14.33
C LEU A 281 -1.82 -4.94 -15.61
N THR A 282 -2.22 -5.60 -16.70
CA THR A 282 -1.50 -5.62 -17.98
C THR A 282 -2.44 -5.34 -19.14
N GLY A 283 -2.19 -4.25 -19.87
CA GLY A 283 -2.54 -4.05 -21.29
C GLY A 283 -3.97 -4.39 -21.77
N GLY A 284 -4.95 -4.48 -20.88
CA GLY A 284 -6.31 -4.94 -21.18
C GLY A 284 -7.37 -3.85 -21.16
N ALA A 285 -8.60 -4.23 -21.48
CA ALA A 285 -9.75 -3.35 -21.37
C ALA A 285 -10.02 -2.94 -19.92
N MET A 286 -10.25 -1.66 -19.72
CA MET A 286 -10.86 -1.17 -18.48
C MET A 286 -12.34 -1.55 -18.50
N ALA A 287 -12.95 -1.73 -17.34
CA ALA A 287 -14.38 -2.00 -17.26
C ALA A 287 -15.05 -1.06 -16.27
N THR A 288 -16.23 -0.58 -16.60
CA THR A 288 -17.07 0.20 -15.70
C THR A 288 -18.39 -0.50 -15.45
N ARG A 289 -18.93 -0.36 -14.25
CA ARG A 289 -20.31 -0.76 -13.95
C ARG A 289 -20.88 0.13 -12.86
N ALA A 290 -22.19 0.11 -12.72
CA ALA A 290 -22.89 0.89 -11.71
C ALA A 290 -24.06 0.10 -11.12
N SER A 291 -24.51 0.52 -9.94
CA SER A 291 -25.84 0.20 -9.46
C SER A 291 -26.69 1.45 -9.41
N ILE A 292 -27.91 1.33 -9.93
CA ILE A 292 -28.90 2.39 -9.98
C ILE A 292 -30.18 1.83 -9.35
N ASN A 293 -30.64 2.46 -8.27
CA ASN A 293 -31.81 2.02 -7.49
C ASN A 293 -31.72 0.55 -7.03
N GLY A 294 -30.51 0.08 -6.70
CA GLY A 294 -30.25 -1.26 -6.18
C GLY A 294 -30.16 -2.34 -7.27
N SER A 295 -30.44 -2.00 -8.53
CA SER A 295 -30.19 -2.88 -9.66
C SER A 295 -28.74 -2.76 -10.09
N VAL A 296 -28.02 -3.88 -10.21
CA VAL A 296 -26.61 -3.90 -10.61
C VAL A 296 -26.52 -4.09 -12.12
N GLY A 297 -25.93 -3.12 -12.82
CA GLY A 297 -25.67 -3.21 -14.25
C GLY A 297 -24.54 -4.18 -14.58
N GLY A 298 -24.54 -4.70 -15.81
CA GLY A 298 -23.42 -5.48 -16.35
C GLY A 298 -22.15 -4.63 -16.50
N TRP A 299 -21.02 -5.30 -16.76
CA TRP A 299 -19.76 -4.63 -17.07
C TRP A 299 -19.78 -4.04 -18.48
N GLU A 300 -19.53 -2.74 -18.58
CA GLU A 300 -19.22 -2.06 -19.83
C GLU A 300 -17.71 -2.01 -20.02
N TRP A 301 -17.24 -2.55 -21.15
CA TRP A 301 -15.82 -2.70 -21.44
C TRP A 301 -15.29 -1.57 -22.32
N TYR A 302 -14.21 -0.94 -21.87
CA TYR A 302 -13.45 0.06 -22.60
C TYR A 302 -12.08 -0.50 -22.99
N TYR A 303 -11.97 -0.92 -24.24
CA TYR A 303 -10.72 -1.39 -24.81
C TYR A 303 -9.84 -0.17 -25.10
N PRO A 304 -8.62 -0.07 -24.54
CA PRO A 304 -7.67 0.93 -25.00
C PRO A 304 -7.40 0.64 -26.47
N THR A 305 -7.90 1.52 -27.35
CA THR A 305 -7.70 1.40 -28.79
C THR A 305 -6.21 1.31 -29.07
N LYS A 306 -5.76 0.19 -29.62
CA LYS A 306 -4.36 0.11 -30.07
C LYS A 306 -4.24 1.10 -31.21
N ARG A 307 -3.28 2.02 -31.13
CA ARG A 307 -3.06 3.04 -32.15
C ARG A 307 -1.79 2.72 -32.91
N TYR A 308 -1.89 2.83 -34.23
CA TYR A 308 -0.77 2.77 -35.15
C TYR A 308 -0.66 4.11 -35.85
N GLN A 309 0.55 4.62 -35.94
CA GLN A 309 0.89 5.71 -36.83
C GLN A 309 2.07 5.27 -37.69
N SER A 310 1.94 5.36 -39.01
CA SER A 310 3.07 5.09 -39.89
C SER A 310 4.11 6.20 -39.79
N ASP A 311 5.35 5.88 -40.13
CA ASP A 311 6.29 6.91 -40.56
C ASP A 311 5.76 7.64 -41.81
N GLY A 312 6.39 8.75 -42.17
CA GLY A 312 6.05 9.45 -43.40
C GLY A 312 6.48 8.65 -44.62
N LEU A 313 5.52 8.22 -45.44
CA LEU A 313 5.75 7.36 -46.59
C LEU A 313 5.80 8.16 -47.88
N THR A 314 6.80 7.90 -48.71
CA THR A 314 6.80 8.33 -50.10
C THR A 314 5.76 7.54 -50.87
N TYR A 315 4.97 8.19 -51.71
CA TYR A 315 3.95 7.54 -52.54
C TYR A 315 4.21 7.76 -54.03
N THR A 316 3.66 6.90 -54.87
CA THR A 316 3.68 7.05 -56.33
C THR A 316 2.26 6.92 -56.84
N ASN A 317 1.82 7.87 -57.67
CA ASN A 317 0.48 7.87 -58.24
C ASN A 317 0.21 6.58 -59.03
N GLY A 318 -0.94 5.96 -58.78
CA GLY A 318 -1.37 4.72 -59.43
C GLY A 318 -0.81 3.43 -58.83
N LEU A 319 0.21 3.48 -57.98
CA LEU A 319 0.78 2.30 -57.33
C LEU A 319 0.07 1.96 -56.01
N LEU A 320 -0.07 0.66 -55.75
CA LEU A 320 -0.53 0.13 -54.47
C LEU A 320 0.66 0.03 -53.52
N GLN A 321 0.50 0.55 -52.31
CA GLN A 321 1.45 0.44 -51.22
C GLN A 321 0.86 -0.33 -50.06
N SER A 322 1.70 -1.00 -49.28
CA SER A 322 1.29 -1.76 -48.10
C SER A 322 2.24 -1.53 -46.94
N ILE A 323 1.71 -1.44 -45.72
CA ILE A 323 2.50 -1.17 -44.51
C ILE A 323 2.04 -2.10 -43.38
N GLN A 324 3.01 -2.66 -42.65
CA GLN A 324 2.74 -3.43 -41.43
C GLN A 324 2.32 -2.48 -40.30
N HIS A 325 1.18 -2.76 -39.65
CA HIS A 325 0.63 -1.89 -38.60
C HIS A 325 0.68 -2.50 -37.18
N GLY A 326 0.91 -3.80 -37.04
CA GLY A 326 1.08 -4.45 -35.72
C GLY A 326 -0.13 -4.38 -34.77
N LEU A 327 -1.30 -3.97 -35.25
CA LEU A 327 -2.49 -3.84 -34.38
C LEU A 327 -3.08 -5.20 -33.98
N GLY A 328 -2.74 -6.28 -34.71
CA GLY A 328 -3.16 -7.64 -34.42
C GLY A 328 -4.62 -7.97 -34.78
N ALA A 329 -5.35 -6.99 -35.32
CA ALA A 329 -6.71 -7.12 -35.84
C ALA A 329 -6.91 -6.11 -36.97
N ILE A 330 -7.97 -6.29 -37.77
CA ILE A 330 -8.35 -5.32 -38.80
C ILE A 330 -8.71 -4.00 -38.10
N PRO A 331 -8.08 -2.86 -38.44
CA PRO A 331 -8.38 -1.57 -37.83
C PRO A 331 -9.86 -1.19 -37.99
N THR A 332 -10.49 -0.75 -36.90
CA THR A 332 -11.88 -0.26 -36.89
C THR A 332 -11.98 1.19 -37.39
N SER A 333 -10.89 1.95 -37.30
CA SER A 333 -10.78 3.28 -37.88
C SER A 333 -9.43 3.48 -38.57
N MET A 334 -9.45 4.17 -39.71
CA MET A 334 -8.25 4.53 -40.47
C MET A 334 -8.39 5.94 -41.03
N GLN A 335 -7.30 6.70 -41.00
CA GLN A 335 -7.20 8.04 -41.56
C GLN A 335 -5.87 8.19 -42.30
N LEU A 336 -5.93 8.71 -43.52
CA LEU A 336 -4.76 9.09 -44.31
C LEU A 336 -4.57 10.60 -44.22
N PHE A 337 -3.35 11.01 -43.88
CA PHE A 337 -2.92 12.41 -43.91
C PHE A 337 -1.87 12.58 -44.99
N ALA A 338 -1.99 13.67 -45.75
CA ALA A 338 -0.90 14.19 -46.57
C ALA A 338 -0.11 15.20 -45.73
N VAL A 339 1.21 15.08 -45.74
CA VAL A 339 2.12 15.92 -44.94
C VAL A 339 3.16 16.54 -45.86
N PRO A 340 3.27 17.89 -45.94
CA PRO A 340 4.28 18.54 -46.75
C PRO A 340 5.67 18.30 -46.16
N ILE A 341 6.64 18.02 -47.02
CA ILE A 341 8.06 17.83 -46.65
C ILE A 341 8.76 19.18 -46.48
N VAL A 342 8.36 20.16 -47.29
CA VAL A 342 8.78 21.57 -47.24
C VAL A 342 7.53 22.45 -47.28
N ASP A 343 7.65 23.71 -46.88
CA ASP A 343 6.56 24.67 -46.98
C ASP A 343 6.07 24.76 -48.44
N GLN A 344 4.78 24.54 -48.67
CA GLN A 344 4.18 24.59 -50.00
C GLN A 344 2.82 25.29 -49.94
N ALA A 345 2.65 26.33 -50.75
CA ALA A 345 1.45 27.17 -50.77
C ALA A 345 1.09 27.64 -49.35
N SER A 346 -0.11 27.34 -48.86
CA SER A 346 -0.63 27.75 -47.55
C SER A 346 -0.33 26.75 -46.43
N TRP A 347 0.47 25.70 -46.69
CA TRP A 347 0.77 24.64 -45.72
C TRP A 347 2.24 24.65 -45.32
N SER A 348 2.50 24.80 -44.03
CA SER A 348 3.84 24.63 -43.46
C SER A 348 4.26 23.16 -43.41
N ALA A 349 5.55 22.89 -43.57
CA ALA A 349 6.13 21.57 -43.48
C ALA A 349 5.70 20.84 -42.20
N GLY A 350 5.35 19.56 -42.31
CA GLY A 350 4.97 18.72 -41.17
C GLY A 350 3.49 18.81 -40.74
N ILE A 351 2.68 19.73 -41.26
CA ILE A 351 1.24 19.79 -40.95
C ILE A 351 0.51 18.60 -41.57
N HIS A 352 -0.43 18.02 -40.82
CA HIS A 352 -1.29 16.93 -41.30
C HIS A 352 -2.52 17.52 -42.02
N VAL A 353 -2.64 17.23 -43.31
CA VAL A 353 -3.76 17.68 -44.15
C VAL A 353 -4.59 16.46 -44.57
N LEU A 354 -5.92 16.55 -44.48
CA LEU A 354 -6.81 15.51 -45.00
C LEU A 354 -6.95 15.66 -46.52
N PRO A 355 -6.56 14.66 -47.33
CA PRO A 355 -6.83 14.70 -48.76
C PRO A 355 -8.33 14.62 -49.01
N ALA A 356 -8.82 15.46 -49.92
CA ALA A 356 -10.22 15.56 -50.29
C ALA A 356 -10.66 14.42 -51.23
N SER A 357 -9.78 13.97 -52.13
CA SER A 357 -10.02 12.82 -53.01
C SER A 357 -8.71 12.25 -53.57
N GLY A 358 -8.81 11.19 -54.38
CA GLY A 358 -7.67 10.61 -55.09
C GLY A 358 -6.95 9.49 -54.33
N TYR A 359 -7.59 8.86 -53.35
CA TYR A 359 -7.04 7.69 -52.67
C TYR A 359 -8.12 6.66 -52.32
N SER A 360 -7.69 5.42 -52.13
CA SER A 360 -8.42 4.40 -51.36
C SER A 360 -7.51 3.81 -50.30
N ILE A 361 -8.10 3.51 -49.15
CA ILE A 361 -7.43 2.86 -48.02
C ILE A 361 -8.22 1.62 -47.61
N GLY A 362 -7.51 0.54 -47.33
CA GLY A 362 -8.07 -0.72 -46.83
C GLY A 362 -7.10 -1.39 -45.88
N ALA A 363 -7.53 -2.41 -45.15
CA ALA A 363 -6.65 -3.14 -44.26
C ALA A 363 -7.10 -4.59 -44.09
N ASN A 364 -6.16 -5.44 -43.68
CA ASN A 364 -6.43 -6.76 -43.15
C ASN A 364 -5.83 -6.87 -41.72
N GLY A 365 -5.65 -8.08 -41.19
CA GLY A 365 -5.17 -8.27 -39.82
C GLY A 365 -3.71 -7.84 -39.56
N SER A 366 -2.92 -7.56 -40.62
CA SER A 366 -1.49 -7.24 -40.49
C SER A 366 -1.03 -6.05 -41.35
N LEU A 367 -1.70 -5.79 -42.47
CA LEU A 367 -1.33 -4.80 -43.46
C LEU A 367 -2.42 -3.75 -43.65
N ILE A 368 -1.98 -2.50 -43.80
CA ILE A 368 -2.78 -1.41 -44.36
C ILE A 368 -2.35 -1.23 -45.82
N PHE A 369 -3.34 -1.19 -46.71
CA PHE A 369 -3.17 -0.97 -48.14
C PHE A 369 -3.60 0.43 -48.52
N ILE A 370 -2.78 1.11 -49.32
CA ILE A 370 -3.05 2.46 -49.79
C ILE A 370 -2.86 2.48 -51.30
N LYS A 371 -3.86 2.99 -52.02
CA LYS A 371 -3.74 3.25 -53.45
C LYS A 371 -4.03 4.72 -53.72
N VAL A 372 -3.04 5.43 -54.21
CA VAL A 372 -3.22 6.80 -54.72
C VAL A 372 -3.65 6.72 -56.19
N ALA A 373 -4.63 7.51 -56.59
CA ALA A 373 -5.10 7.58 -57.97
C ALA A 373 -3.97 7.97 -58.93
N SER A 374 -4.07 7.59 -60.21
CA SER A 374 -3.09 8.00 -61.22
C SER A 374 -3.04 9.53 -61.41
N THR A 375 -4.15 10.21 -61.14
CA THR A 375 -4.27 11.68 -61.13
C THR A 375 -3.65 12.35 -59.91
N GLY A 376 -3.24 11.57 -58.89
CA GLY A 376 -2.69 12.07 -57.63
C GLY A 376 -3.72 12.33 -56.52
N LEU A 377 -3.21 12.78 -55.38
CA LEU A 377 -4.02 13.24 -54.25
C LEU A 377 -4.47 14.68 -54.48
N THR A 378 -5.69 15.01 -54.07
CA THR A 378 -6.16 16.40 -54.01
C THR A 378 -6.33 16.82 -52.57
N VAL A 379 -5.95 18.05 -52.25
CA VAL A 379 -6.28 18.72 -50.98
C VAL A 379 -7.11 19.96 -51.27
N LEU A 380 -7.94 20.35 -50.32
CA LEU A 380 -8.61 21.65 -50.34
C LEU A 380 -7.78 22.61 -49.51
N ASP A 381 -7.42 23.74 -50.10
CA ASP A 381 -6.81 24.84 -49.37
C ASP A 381 -7.83 25.44 -48.39
N ALA A 382 -7.47 25.48 -47.12
CA ALA A 382 -8.38 25.90 -46.06
C ALA A 382 -8.73 27.40 -46.10
N GLN A 383 -7.90 28.22 -46.75
CA GLN A 383 -8.11 29.67 -46.85
C GLN A 383 -8.90 30.04 -48.10
N THR A 384 -8.64 29.37 -49.21
CA THR A 384 -9.19 29.71 -50.54
C THR A 384 -10.29 28.76 -51.01
N GLY A 385 -10.41 27.57 -50.42
CA GLY A 385 -11.32 26.52 -50.86
C GLY A 385 -10.94 25.88 -52.20
N ALA A 386 -9.82 26.28 -52.81
CA ALA A 386 -9.36 25.76 -54.08
C ALA A 386 -8.79 24.34 -53.92
N SER A 387 -9.02 23.48 -54.92
CA SER A 387 -8.40 22.17 -54.98
C SER A 387 -6.99 22.26 -55.55
N ALA A 388 -6.03 21.61 -54.89
CA ALA A 388 -4.65 21.49 -55.35
C ALA A 388 -4.25 20.02 -55.48
N ASN A 389 -3.67 19.65 -56.62
CA ASN A 389 -3.09 18.33 -56.83
C ASN A 389 -1.71 18.27 -56.17
N LEU A 390 -1.49 17.25 -55.33
CA LEU A 390 -0.23 17.07 -54.62
C LEU A 390 0.81 16.39 -55.52
N THR A 391 2.02 16.95 -55.52
CA THR A 391 3.18 16.34 -56.18
C THR A 391 3.90 15.40 -55.22
N PRO A 392 4.12 14.12 -55.58
CA PRO A 392 4.77 13.17 -54.67
C PRO A 392 6.16 13.57 -54.17
N ALA A 393 6.88 14.42 -54.91
CA ALA A 393 8.21 14.89 -54.52
C ALA A 393 8.20 15.81 -53.28
N ASN A 394 7.08 16.49 -53.01
CA ASN A 394 6.98 17.47 -51.92
C ASN A 394 6.10 17.00 -50.76
N TRP A 395 5.48 15.83 -50.88
CA TRP A 395 4.50 15.32 -49.92
C TRP A 395 4.81 13.88 -49.54
N ARG A 396 4.60 13.58 -48.27
CA ARG A 396 4.56 12.20 -47.76
C ARG A 396 3.17 11.91 -47.21
N ILE A 397 2.80 10.65 -47.16
CA ILE A 397 1.54 10.22 -46.52
C ILE A 397 1.83 9.63 -45.14
N VAL A 398 0.96 9.90 -44.19
CA VAL A 398 0.98 9.33 -42.84
C VAL A 398 -0.37 8.68 -42.59
N ILE A 399 -0.37 7.42 -42.18
CA ILE A 399 -1.58 6.73 -41.77
C ILE A 399 -1.69 6.73 -40.27
N ARG A 400 -2.89 7.02 -39.76
CA ARG A 400 -3.29 6.67 -38.40
C ARG A 400 -4.36 5.60 -38.48
N ALA A 401 -4.20 4.56 -37.69
CA ALA A 401 -5.17 3.49 -37.57
C ALA A 401 -5.39 3.15 -36.11
N ALA A 402 -6.61 2.74 -35.76
CA ALA A 402 -6.90 2.20 -34.45
C ALA A 402 -7.64 0.88 -34.58
N ALA A 403 -7.25 -0.11 -33.77
CA ALA A 403 -7.98 -1.36 -33.59
C ALA A 403 -8.93 -1.22 -32.39
#